data_AF-A0A4Q3YG18-F1
#
_entry.id   AF-A0A4Q3YG18-F1
#
_cell.length_a   1.000
_cell.length_b   1.000
_cell.length_c   1.000
_cell.angle_alpha   90.00
_cell.angle_beta   90.00
_cell.angle_gamma   90.00
#
_symmetry.space_group_name_H-M   'P 1'
#
loop_
_entity.id
_entity.type
_entity.pdbx_description
1 polymer ?
#
loop_
_entity_poly.entity_id
_entity_poly.type
_entity_poly.pdbx_seq_one_letter_code
_entity_poly.pdbx_strand_id
1 'polypeptide(L)' 'MPILVIAEHDHASVKPATLNTVTAALAIGGDV' A
#
# COMPACT_ATOMS: atom_id res chain seq x y z
N MET A 1 -12.20 -8.75 -0.82
CA MET A 1 -11.00 -9.59 -0.62
C MET A 1 -9.99 -8.84 0.25
N PRO A 2 -9.37 -9.44 1.28
CA PRO A 2 -8.32 -8.75 2.05
C PRO A 2 -6.98 -8.77 1.30
N ILE A 3 -6.30 -7.61 1.23
CA ILE A 3 -4.96 -7.47 0.64
C ILE A 3 -3.99 -6.99 1.72
N LEU A 4 -2.88 -7.71 1.88
CA LEU A 4 -1.80 -7.33 2.79
C LEU A 4 -0.79 -6.44 2.05
N VAL A 5 -0.62 -5.21 2.52
CA VAL A 5 0.42 -4.28 2.07
C VAL A 5 1.51 -4.19 3.13
N ILE A 6 2.76 -4.38 2.73
CA ILE A 6 3.91 -4.17 3.61
C ILE A 6 4.42 -2.75 3.39
N ALA A 7 4.35 -1.93 4.44
CA ALA A 7 4.78 -0.54 4.39
C ALA A 7 6.31 -0.43 4.38
N GLU A 8 6.84 0.35 3.45
CA GLU A 8 8.24 0.77 3.47
C GLU A 8 8.36 2.03 4.34
N HIS A 9 9.32 2.02 5.26
CA HIS A 9 9.59 3.12 6.16
C HIS A 9 11.10 3.26 6.43
N ASP A 10 11.49 4.41 6.97
CA ASP A 10 12.78 4.64 7.60
C ASP A 10 12.60 4.96 9.09
N HIS A 11 13.67 5.35 9.78
CA HIS A 11 13.67 5.59 11.23
C HIS A 11 12.65 6.63 11.71
N ALA A 12 12.18 7.52 10.81
CA ALA A 12 11.32 8.63 11.20
C ALA A 12 10.00 8.67 10.42
N SER A 13 9.92 8.02 9.26
CA SER A 13 8.79 8.22 8.35
C SER A 13 8.45 7.00 7.51
N VAL A 14 7.16 6.88 7.18
CA VAL A 14 6.68 5.98 6.14
C VAL A 14 6.99 6.63 4.79
N LYS A 15 7.59 5.88 3.88
CA LYS A 15 7.97 6.41 2.58
C LYS A 15 6.75 6.61 1.68
N PRO A 16 6.77 7.61 0.78
CA PRO A 16 5.67 7.84 -0.17
C PRO A 16 5.32 6.63 -1.05
N ALA A 17 6.29 5.74 -1.29
CA ALA A 17 6.07 4.49 -2.03
C ALA A 17 4.93 3.64 -1.44
N THR A 18 4.81 3.60 -0.10
CA THR A 18 3.72 2.89 0.59
C THR A 18 2.33 3.38 0.18
N LEU A 19 2.16 4.69 -0.02
CA LEU A 19 0.88 5.28 -0.41
C LEU A 19 0.47 4.88 -1.84
N ASN A 20 1.46 4.79 -2.75
CA ASN A 20 1.24 4.29 -4.10
C ASN A 20 0.83 2.82 -4.09
N THR A 21 1.49 1.99 -3.25
CA THR A 21 1.15 0.57 -3.10
C THR A 21 -0.27 0.37 -2.53
N VAL A 22 -0.68 1.19 -1.55
CA VAL A 22 -2.06 1.16 -1.03
C VAL A 22 -3.07 1.54 -2.10
N THR A 23 -2.78 2.57 -2.90
CA THR A 23 -3.65 2.98 -4.02
C THR A 23 -3.82 1.85 -5.04
N ALA A 24 -2.73 1.18 -5.40
CA ALA A 24 -2.75 0.02 -6.29
C ALA A 24 -3.55 -1.15 -5.70
N ALA A 25 -3.35 -1.47 -4.42
CA ALA A 25 -4.10 -2.51 -3.73
C ALA A 25 -5.61 -2.21 -3.72
N LEU A 26 -5.99 -0.95 -3.49
CA LEU A 26 -7.39 -0.52 -3.50
C LEU A 26 -8.01 -0.66 -4.90
N ALA A 27 -7.27 -0.31 -5.95
CA ALA A 27 -7.70 -0.48 -7.33
C ALA A 27 -7.92 -1.96 -7.69
N ILE A 28 -7.01 -2.85 -7.28
CA ILE A 28 -7.14 -4.30 -7.47
C ILE A 28 -8.34 -4.84 -6.69
N GLY A 29 -8.54 -4.40 -5.44
CA GLY A 29 -9.61 -4.90 -4.58
C GLY A 29 -11.04 -4.55 -5.03
N GLY A 30 -11.20 -3.67 -6.02
CA GLY A 30 -12.48 -3.39 -6.69
C GLY A 30 -12.73 -4.20 -7.97
N ASP A 31 -11.72 -4.89 -8.48
CA ASP A 31 -11.73 -5.61 -9.77
C ASP A 31 -11.87 -7.14 -9.61
N VAL A 32 -12.11 -7.62 -8.36
CA VAL A 32 -12.18 -9.05 -7.99
C VAL A 32 -13.26 -9.35 -6.97
#